data_AF-A0A814T8X1-F1
#
_entry.id   AF-A0A814T8X1-F1
#
_cell.length_a   1.000
_cell.length_b   1.000
_cell.length_c   1.000
_cell.angle_alpha   90.00
_cell.angle_beta   90.00
_cell.angle_gamma   90.00
#
_symmetry.space_group_name_H-M   'P 1'
#
loop_
_entity.id
_entity.type
_entity.pdbx_description
1 polymer ?
#
loop_
_entity_poly.entity_id
_entity_poly.type
_entity_poly.pdbx_seq_one_letter_code
_entity_poly.pdbx_strand_id
1 'polypeptide(L)'
;MTTFAHHSLLDSRYAAIAETSVYTYDDDLVNYADFLKKHERYMTKGGYLDSNRRVRSLQRQQNDSNVPQNQNSSLRNSLPASINKSSSTPTLKPSKKSKQPSEIELPSIISVSTNIEQNQKEYDRQLRLIEGQVIKSKENELELKRSERDVKKEQRPLHYTLKELDIDGPKKRFDAERFQSKNPDEKELSKKKDQQNKQRPDHVVDLIQTGKDADRENVLVCNDLARQYRIKANDIETKHQKLAEIHSEFENKRLEKAAEENRVKKEVGDIVMALHLESQKGKNDKSEYSNLLSRERIDTIKHDLRQEETFEERLNKTRVYVKNYGLERQHLFADATAQRAIIDVKQREAARRIIDTKNRLEKIYAKQRALNEDAAIAQQDRRAAELMTKIADVDNRRTQLASQYLREKIEREVAFETEGAAKAKVQYAEQETRQHEDHLRHFQKTASKNEEAEHDLQESLKQVEYERRKKEIEVKQIREELNRKKKLDAINVRKEISRAEHEEKELEEQIIKEKAELDKLHSRREDSYLRLIKHRDQIRDNRILLETHQREYERLLRVHARSQSLQSLNNI
;
A
#
# COMPACT_ATOMS: atom_id res chain seq x y z
N MET A 1 28.86 83.65 -8.07
CA MET A 1 27.73 83.19 -8.90
C MET A 1 27.77 81.67 -8.91
N THR A 2 27.17 81.06 -7.89
CA THR A 2 25.86 80.35 -7.96
C THR A 2 25.91 79.13 -8.88
N THR A 3 26.16 78.00 -8.22
CA THR A 3 25.98 76.61 -8.66
C THR A 3 24.50 76.27 -8.76
N PHE A 4 24.09 75.49 -9.78
CA PHE A 4 22.85 74.70 -9.73
C PHE A 4 23.07 73.39 -10.47
N ALA A 5 23.32 72.33 -9.69
CA ALA A 5 23.20 70.95 -10.13
C ALA A 5 21.74 70.53 -9.91
N HIS A 6 21.09 70.05 -10.97
CA HIS A 6 19.77 69.44 -10.88
C HIS A 6 19.88 68.06 -10.21
N HIS A 7 19.57 68.00 -8.91
CA HIS A 7 19.23 66.75 -8.26
C HIS A 7 17.86 66.27 -8.76
N SER A 8 17.81 65.01 -9.21
CA SER A 8 16.58 64.31 -9.56
C SER A 8 15.72 64.10 -8.31
N LEU A 9 14.55 64.76 -8.28
CA LEU A 9 13.47 64.54 -7.33
C LEU A 9 12.84 63.16 -7.51
N LEU A 10 13.40 62.14 -6.86
CA LEU A 10 12.71 60.88 -6.56
C LEU A 10 13.10 60.35 -5.16
N ASP A 11 13.25 61.25 -4.19
CA ASP A 11 13.23 60.84 -2.79
C ASP A 11 11.80 60.48 -2.38
N SER A 12 11.64 59.26 -1.88
CA SER A 12 10.37 58.69 -1.43
C SER A 12 9.68 59.64 -0.44
N ARG A 13 8.39 59.92 -0.66
CA ARG A 13 7.59 60.88 0.13
C ARG A 13 7.49 60.57 1.63
N TYR A 14 8.00 59.42 2.07
CA TYR A 14 7.98 58.95 3.46
C TYR A 14 9.35 58.96 4.14
N ALA A 15 10.41 59.42 3.46
CA ALA A 15 11.75 59.56 4.04
C ALA A 15 11.74 60.43 5.31
N ALA A 16 10.87 61.46 5.36
CA ALA A 16 10.70 62.33 6.51
C ALA A 16 10.16 61.61 7.77
N ILE A 17 9.40 60.52 7.63
CA ILE A 17 8.87 59.75 8.78
C ILE A 17 9.95 58.84 9.37
N ALA A 18 10.81 58.28 8.51
CA ALA A 18 11.96 57.48 8.92
C ALA A 18 13.08 58.34 9.56
N GLU A 19 13.23 59.61 9.16
CA GLU A 19 14.15 60.53 9.82
C GLU A 19 13.68 60.95 11.22
N THR A 20 12.36 61.05 11.45
CA THR A 20 11.81 61.32 12.80
C THR A 20 11.90 60.12 13.75
N SER A 21 11.97 58.87 13.25
CA SER A 21 12.05 57.67 14.10
C SER A 21 13.43 57.44 14.72
N VAL A 22 14.47 58.15 14.27
CA VAL A 22 15.83 58.09 14.85
C VAL A 22 15.85 58.63 16.28
N TYR A 23 14.85 59.44 16.69
CA TYR A 23 14.80 60.07 18.00
C TYR A 23 13.76 59.49 18.98
N THR A 24 12.82 58.66 18.55
CA THR A 24 11.73 58.18 19.42
C THR A 24 11.73 56.68 19.73
N TYR A 25 12.58 55.86 19.10
CA TYR A 25 12.69 54.40 19.36
C TYR A 25 11.34 53.65 19.41
N ASP A 26 10.35 54.09 18.63
CA ASP A 26 9.08 53.38 18.47
C ASP A 26 9.16 52.46 17.24
N ASP A 27 9.40 51.17 17.49
CA ASP A 27 9.49 50.12 16.45
C ASP A 27 8.21 50.00 15.60
N ASP A 28 7.07 50.45 16.14
CA ASP A 28 5.79 50.45 15.42
C ASP A 28 5.76 51.48 14.28
N LEU A 29 6.45 52.61 14.42
CA LEU A 29 6.55 53.64 13.38
C LEU A 29 7.45 53.20 12.23
N VAL A 30 8.54 52.50 12.54
CA VAL A 30 9.45 51.92 11.55
C VAL A 30 8.75 50.79 10.79
N ASN A 31 8.06 49.90 11.50
CA ASN A 31 7.26 48.85 10.86
C ASN A 31 6.11 49.40 10.02
N TYR A 32 5.49 50.51 10.43
CA TYR A 32 4.45 51.18 9.66
C TYR A 32 5.01 51.86 8.40
N ALA A 33 6.19 52.49 8.49
CA ALA A 33 6.88 53.08 7.35
C ALA A 33 7.30 52.01 6.32
N ASP A 34 7.85 50.88 6.77
CA ASP A 34 8.20 49.75 5.91
C ASP A 34 6.97 49.04 5.33
N PHE A 35 5.87 48.98 6.09
CA PHE A 35 4.58 48.51 5.60
C PHE A 35 4.07 49.38 4.45
N LEU A 36 4.10 50.71 4.61
CA LEU A 36 3.68 51.67 3.58
C LEU A 36 4.58 51.60 2.34
N LYS A 37 5.90 51.46 2.52
CA LYS A 37 6.88 51.34 1.43
C LYS A 37 6.73 50.05 0.63
N LYS A 38 6.41 48.92 1.28
CA LYS A 38 6.06 47.66 0.60
C LYS A 38 4.74 47.75 -0.19
N HIS A 39 3.83 48.59 0.27
CA HIS A 39 2.49 48.74 -0.34
C HIS A 39 2.36 49.93 -1.31
N GLU A 40 3.42 50.73 -1.49
CA GLU A 40 3.49 51.82 -2.48
C GLU A 40 3.28 51.32 -3.92
N ARG A 41 3.63 50.06 -4.21
CA ARG A 41 3.38 49.44 -5.52
C ARG A 41 1.90 49.14 -5.79
N TYR A 42 1.01 49.35 -4.82
CA TYR A 42 -0.43 49.10 -4.91
C TYR A 42 -1.29 50.35 -4.68
N MET A 43 -0.67 51.53 -4.62
CA MET A 43 -1.35 52.82 -4.50
C MET A 43 -1.53 53.44 -5.90
N THR A 44 -2.77 53.83 -6.23
CA THR A 44 -2.99 54.69 -7.40
C THR A 44 -2.60 56.13 -7.09
N LYS A 45 -2.37 56.94 -8.12
CA LYS A 45 -1.83 58.32 -8.04
C LYS A 45 -2.61 59.30 -7.14
N GLY A 46 -3.78 58.90 -6.63
CA GLY A 46 -4.64 59.65 -5.71
C GLY A 46 -4.63 59.21 -4.24
N GLY A 47 -3.80 58.24 -3.84
CA GLY A 47 -3.60 57.89 -2.41
C GLY A 47 -4.65 56.94 -1.79
N TYR A 48 -5.45 56.24 -2.60
CA TYR A 48 -6.37 55.20 -2.12
C TYR A 48 -5.86 53.79 -2.47
N LEU A 49 -5.96 52.88 -1.50
CA LEU A 49 -5.63 51.44 -1.61
C LEU A 49 -6.64 50.75 -2.54
N ASP A 50 -6.16 50.01 -3.54
CA ASP A 50 -7.00 49.24 -4.45
C ASP A 50 -7.70 48.09 -3.71
N SER A 51 -8.97 48.32 -3.34
CA SER A 51 -9.76 47.45 -2.46
C SER A 51 -10.17 46.13 -3.11
N ASN A 52 -10.02 45.96 -4.43
CA ASN A 52 -10.49 44.76 -5.12
C ASN A 52 -9.56 43.56 -5.01
N ARG A 53 -8.27 43.76 -4.69
CA ARG A 53 -7.30 42.66 -4.56
C ARG A 53 -7.29 42.03 -3.17
N ARG A 54 -7.65 42.79 -2.12
CA ARG A 54 -7.68 42.34 -0.72
C ARG A 54 -8.91 41.50 -0.38
N VAL A 55 -10.04 41.73 -1.07
CA VAL A 55 -11.27 40.94 -0.90
C VAL A 55 -11.04 39.47 -1.32
N ARG A 56 -10.24 39.22 -2.36
CA ARG A 56 -9.93 37.85 -2.80
C ARG A 56 -8.95 37.09 -1.91
N SER A 57 -8.07 37.77 -1.17
CA SER A 57 -7.13 37.11 -0.24
C SER A 57 -7.78 36.77 1.10
N LEU A 58 -8.66 37.64 1.62
CA LEU A 58 -9.42 37.39 2.86
C LEU A 58 -10.45 36.27 2.69
N GLN A 59 -11.08 36.16 1.52
CA GLN A 59 -12.06 35.11 1.23
C GLN A 59 -11.44 33.71 1.04
N ARG A 60 -10.12 33.61 0.83
CA ARG A 60 -9.40 32.32 0.84
C ARG A 60 -8.99 31.88 2.24
N GLN A 61 -8.71 32.81 3.16
CA GLN A 61 -8.36 32.45 4.54
C GLN A 61 -9.57 32.03 5.40
N GLN A 62 -10.79 32.48 5.09
CA GLN A 62 -11.98 32.08 5.84
C GLN A 62 -12.54 30.68 5.47
N ASN A 63 -12.09 30.07 4.37
CA ASN A 63 -12.58 28.75 3.96
C ASN A 63 -11.74 27.57 4.52
N ASP A 64 -10.59 27.83 5.13
CA ASP A 64 -9.74 26.78 5.75
C ASP A 64 -9.93 26.66 7.28
N SER A 65 -10.91 27.36 7.88
CA SER A 65 -11.14 27.37 9.33
C SER A 65 -12.42 26.68 9.82
N ASN A 66 -13.26 26.11 8.94
CA ASN A 66 -14.46 25.37 9.34
C ASN A 66 -14.20 23.86 9.34
N VAL A 67 -13.40 23.43 10.31
CA VAL A 67 -13.40 22.03 10.80
C VAL A 67 -14.46 21.94 11.90
N PRO A 68 -15.53 21.12 11.75
CA PRO A 68 -16.34 20.78 12.89
C PRO A 68 -15.57 19.80 13.79
N GLN A 69 -15.15 20.30 14.96
CA GLN A 69 -14.93 19.45 16.13
C GLN A 69 -16.22 18.70 16.43
N ASN A 70 -16.18 17.38 16.32
CA ASN A 70 -17.17 16.52 16.98
C ASN A 70 -16.43 15.70 18.04
N GLN A 71 -16.42 16.24 19.24
CA GLN A 71 -16.17 15.48 20.46
C GLN A 71 -17.47 14.76 20.81
N ASN A 72 -17.48 13.43 20.76
CA ASN A 72 -18.06 12.66 21.85
C ASN A 72 -17.47 11.25 21.89
N SER A 73 -16.92 10.99 23.06
CA SER A 73 -16.40 9.77 23.63
C SER A 73 -17.43 8.64 23.69
N SER A 74 -16.96 7.39 23.57
CA SER A 74 -17.06 6.39 24.64
C SER A 74 -16.99 4.94 24.12
N LEU A 75 -15.86 4.29 24.43
CA LEU A 75 -15.76 2.93 25.00
C LEU A 75 -16.50 1.76 24.31
N ARG A 76 -15.74 0.83 23.71
CA ARG A 76 -15.41 -0.50 24.30
C ARG A 76 -14.75 -1.46 23.29
N ASN A 77 -13.61 -2.00 23.74
CA ASN A 77 -13.16 -3.39 23.66
C ASN A 77 -13.10 -4.15 22.31
N SER A 78 -11.84 -4.48 21.98
CA SER A 78 -11.33 -5.82 21.65
C SER A 78 -11.80 -6.57 20.39
N LEU A 79 -10.88 -6.65 19.41
CA LEU A 79 -10.47 -7.85 18.63
C LEU A 79 -11.54 -8.54 17.74
N PRO A 80 -11.15 -9.48 16.85
CA PRO A 80 -10.47 -9.21 15.58
C PRO A 80 -11.20 -9.85 14.38
N ALA A 81 -10.69 -9.57 13.17
CA ALA A 81 -10.80 -10.42 11.97
C ALA A 81 -12.20 -10.71 11.37
N SER A 82 -12.39 -10.29 10.12
CA SER A 82 -12.99 -11.15 9.09
C SER A 82 -12.71 -10.59 7.69
N ILE A 83 -11.69 -11.14 7.07
CA ILE A 83 -11.40 -11.05 5.64
C ILE A 83 -12.14 -12.21 4.96
N ASN A 84 -12.90 -11.93 3.91
CA ASN A 84 -13.10 -12.82 2.75
C ASN A 84 -13.63 -11.96 1.58
N LYS A 85 -12.79 -11.64 0.59
CA LYS A 85 -12.52 -12.41 -0.65
C LYS A 85 -13.77 -12.65 -1.52
N SER A 86 -13.80 -11.98 -2.66
CA SER A 86 -14.13 -12.64 -3.94
C SER A 86 -13.60 -11.84 -5.12
N SER A 87 -12.78 -12.54 -5.91
CA SER A 87 -12.20 -12.21 -7.20
C SER A 87 -13.23 -12.15 -8.32
N SER A 88 -13.09 -11.18 -9.24
CA SER A 88 -13.38 -11.40 -10.66
C SER A 88 -12.78 -10.28 -11.51
N THR A 89 -11.77 -10.64 -12.30
CA THR A 89 -11.34 -9.92 -13.50
C THR A 89 -12.46 -9.91 -14.55
N PRO A 90 -12.55 -8.84 -15.37
CA PRO A 90 -12.60 -9.11 -16.80
C PRO A 90 -11.65 -8.20 -17.60
N THR A 91 -10.88 -8.87 -18.44
CA THR A 91 -10.13 -8.35 -19.57
C THR A 91 -11.09 -7.86 -20.66
N LEU A 92 -11.02 -6.58 -21.04
CA LEU A 92 -11.55 -6.10 -22.32
C LEU A 92 -10.57 -5.14 -23.02
N LYS A 93 -10.47 -5.38 -24.33
CA LYS A 93 -9.55 -4.85 -25.33
C LYS A 93 -9.74 -3.35 -25.63
N PRO A 94 -8.75 -2.70 -26.28
CA PRO A 94 -8.72 -1.24 -26.46
C PRO A 94 -9.50 -0.80 -27.70
N SER A 95 -10.34 0.22 -27.59
CA SER A 95 -10.89 0.93 -28.75
C SER A 95 -10.27 2.34 -28.84
N LYS A 96 -9.45 2.53 -29.88
CA LYS A 96 -9.14 3.83 -30.44
C LYS A 96 -10.43 4.55 -30.83
N LYS A 97 -10.57 5.81 -30.44
CA LYS A 97 -11.17 6.89 -31.26
C LYS A 97 -10.85 8.24 -30.64
N SER A 98 -10.12 9.03 -31.43
CA SER A 98 -9.89 10.45 -31.28
C SER A 98 -11.21 11.22 -31.22
N LYS A 99 -11.26 12.28 -30.39
CA LYS A 99 -11.99 13.52 -30.67
C LYS A 99 -11.59 14.61 -29.67
N GLN A 100 -11.53 15.83 -30.20
CA GLN A 100 -11.01 17.06 -29.62
C GLN A 100 -11.81 17.55 -28.40
N PRO A 101 -11.23 18.45 -27.57
CA PRO A 101 -11.95 19.07 -26.48
C PRO A 101 -12.71 20.29 -27.01
N SER A 102 -14.03 20.24 -26.95
CA SER A 102 -14.89 21.42 -27.08
C SER A 102 -15.88 21.46 -25.91
N GLU A 103 -15.94 22.62 -25.30
CA GLU A 103 -17.01 23.17 -24.47
C GLU A 103 -17.38 22.48 -23.15
N ILE A 104 -17.33 23.30 -22.10
CA ILE A 104 -17.90 23.06 -20.78
C ILE A 104 -19.43 23.02 -20.95
N GLU A 105 -19.98 21.83 -21.17
CA GLU A 105 -21.42 21.61 -21.05
C GLU A 105 -21.80 21.47 -19.57
N LEU A 106 -22.70 22.35 -19.12
CA LEU A 106 -23.35 22.25 -17.82
C LEU A 106 -24.04 20.88 -17.68
N PRO A 107 -24.03 20.26 -16.49
CA PRO A 107 -24.60 18.93 -16.30
C PRO A 107 -26.09 18.91 -16.67
N SER A 108 -26.41 18.20 -17.74
CA SER A 108 -27.77 17.96 -18.22
C SER A 108 -28.58 17.22 -17.16
N ILE A 109 -29.84 17.60 -16.95
CA ILE A 109 -30.81 16.98 -16.01
C ILE A 109 -30.90 15.45 -16.20
N ILE A 110 -30.64 14.97 -17.42
CA ILE A 110 -30.62 13.54 -17.77
C ILE A 110 -29.46 12.80 -17.06
N SER A 111 -28.31 13.47 -16.85
CA SER A 111 -27.18 12.93 -16.08
C SER A 111 -27.47 12.83 -14.59
N VAL A 112 -28.32 13.72 -14.06
CA VAL A 112 -28.74 13.69 -12.65
C VAL A 112 -29.70 12.54 -12.41
N SER A 113 -30.67 12.31 -13.31
CA SER A 113 -31.57 11.15 -13.20
C SER A 113 -30.83 9.82 -13.32
N THR A 114 -29.84 9.70 -14.21
CA THR A 114 -29.03 8.48 -14.31
C THR A 114 -28.15 8.26 -13.08
N ASN A 115 -27.64 9.33 -12.46
CA ASN A 115 -26.87 9.23 -11.22
C ASN A 115 -27.77 8.85 -10.04
N ILE A 116 -29.02 9.34 -9.99
CA ILE A 116 -30.00 8.93 -8.96
C ILE A 116 -30.33 7.45 -9.11
N GLU A 117 -30.57 6.95 -10.32
CA GLU A 117 -30.83 5.52 -10.55
C GLU A 117 -29.61 4.64 -10.23
N GLN A 118 -28.41 5.09 -10.56
CA GLN A 118 -27.18 4.37 -10.21
C GLN A 118 -26.98 4.33 -8.68
N ASN A 119 -27.19 5.46 -8.01
CA ASN A 119 -27.12 5.53 -6.55
C ASN A 119 -28.20 4.65 -5.89
N GLN A 120 -29.42 4.63 -6.40
CA GLN A 120 -30.47 3.73 -5.90
C GLN A 120 -30.09 2.26 -6.05
N LYS A 121 -29.55 1.87 -7.22
CA LYS A 121 -29.06 0.49 -7.43
C LYS A 121 -27.89 0.15 -6.52
N GLU A 122 -27.04 1.11 -6.20
CA GLU A 122 -25.92 0.91 -5.27
C GLU A 122 -26.39 0.79 -3.82
N TYR A 123 -27.36 1.60 -3.40
CA TYR A 123 -28.05 1.48 -2.12
C TYR A 123 -28.74 0.12 -1.96
N ASP A 124 -29.47 -0.34 -2.97
CA ASP A 124 -30.12 -1.66 -2.96
C ASP A 124 -29.10 -2.81 -2.86
N ARG A 125 -27.93 -2.67 -3.51
CA ARG A 125 -26.83 -3.63 -3.38
C ARG A 125 -26.25 -3.64 -1.98
N GLN A 126 -26.07 -2.47 -1.37
CA GLN A 126 -25.60 -2.37 0.02
C GLN A 126 -26.60 -2.97 1.01
N LEU A 127 -27.90 -2.69 0.84
CA LEU A 127 -28.97 -3.30 1.62
C LEU A 127 -28.97 -4.82 1.54
N ARG A 128 -28.89 -5.40 0.34
CA ARG A 128 -28.78 -6.86 0.16
C ARG A 128 -27.54 -7.46 0.81
N LEU A 129 -26.42 -6.72 0.82
CA LEU A 129 -25.18 -7.15 1.45
C LEU A 129 -25.33 -7.18 2.98
N ILE A 130 -25.97 -6.16 3.55
CA ILE A 130 -26.30 -6.10 4.98
C ILE A 130 -27.28 -7.23 5.35
N GLU A 131 -28.34 -7.43 4.58
CA GLU A 131 -29.29 -8.54 4.78
C GLU A 131 -28.58 -9.90 4.74
N GLY A 132 -27.68 -10.10 3.76
CA GLY A 132 -26.87 -11.31 3.67
C GLY A 132 -25.94 -11.51 4.87
N GLN A 133 -25.37 -10.43 5.42
CA GLN A 133 -24.58 -10.49 6.65
C GLN A 133 -25.43 -10.84 7.88
N VAL A 134 -26.64 -10.29 7.99
CA VAL A 134 -27.58 -10.61 9.07
C VAL A 134 -27.99 -12.08 9.02
N ILE A 135 -28.28 -12.62 7.83
CA ILE A 135 -28.61 -14.04 7.66
C ILE A 135 -27.44 -14.94 8.08
N LYS A 136 -26.22 -14.64 7.61
CA LYS A 136 -25.02 -15.39 8.02
C LYS A 136 -24.74 -15.31 9.52
N SER A 137 -24.94 -14.15 10.12
CA SER A 137 -24.82 -13.98 11.57
C SER A 137 -25.82 -14.85 12.33
N LYS A 138 -27.05 -14.98 11.81
CA LYS A 138 -28.09 -15.82 12.39
C LYS A 138 -27.79 -17.32 12.22
N GLU A 139 -27.22 -17.72 11.09
CA GLU A 139 -26.75 -19.09 10.87
C GLU A 139 -25.60 -19.45 11.83
N ASN A 140 -24.61 -18.57 11.97
CA ASN A 140 -23.52 -18.73 12.91
C ASN A 140 -24.02 -18.80 14.37
N GLU A 141 -25.01 -18.00 14.74
CA GLU A 141 -25.63 -18.07 16.08
C GLU A 141 -26.34 -19.41 16.32
N LEU A 142 -27.02 -19.96 15.30
CA LEU A 142 -27.64 -21.28 15.38
C LEU A 142 -26.60 -22.40 15.49
N GLU A 143 -25.49 -22.29 14.76
CA GLU A 143 -24.37 -23.24 14.83
C GLU A 143 -23.69 -23.20 16.21
N LEU A 144 -23.48 -22.00 16.77
CA LEU A 144 -22.98 -21.82 18.12
C LEU A 144 -23.93 -22.43 19.16
N LYS A 145 -25.25 -22.24 19.02
CA LYS A 145 -26.24 -22.87 19.92
C LYS A 145 -26.26 -24.40 19.79
N ARG A 146 -25.97 -24.95 18.62
CA ARG A 146 -25.82 -26.41 18.42
C ARG A 146 -24.56 -26.91 19.11
N SER A 147 -23.42 -26.27 18.90
CA SER A 147 -22.15 -26.66 19.54
C SER A 147 -22.22 -26.52 21.06
N GLU A 148 -22.81 -25.45 21.60
CA GLU A 148 -23.07 -25.31 23.04
C GLU A 148 -23.93 -26.45 23.60
N ARG A 149 -24.93 -26.91 22.83
CA ARG A 149 -25.80 -28.01 23.23
C ARG A 149 -25.04 -29.33 23.24
N ASP A 150 -24.14 -29.55 22.29
CA ASP A 150 -23.33 -30.76 22.21
C ASP A 150 -22.24 -30.77 23.29
N VAL A 151 -21.60 -29.63 23.58
CA VAL A 151 -20.72 -29.46 24.76
C VAL A 151 -21.47 -29.77 26.05
N LYS A 152 -22.71 -29.28 26.21
CA LYS A 152 -23.54 -29.63 27.38
C LYS A 152 -23.91 -31.11 27.44
N LYS A 153 -24.03 -31.81 26.30
CA LYS A 153 -24.23 -33.26 26.28
C LYS A 153 -22.97 -34.01 26.68
N GLU A 154 -21.79 -33.58 26.23
CA GLU A 154 -20.50 -34.15 26.60
C GLU A 154 -20.13 -33.89 28.07
N GLN A 155 -20.58 -32.77 28.64
CA GLN A 155 -20.43 -32.47 30.06
C GLN A 155 -21.32 -33.34 30.97
N ARG A 156 -22.43 -33.90 30.48
CA ARG A 156 -23.30 -34.78 31.28
C ARG A 156 -22.59 -36.04 31.78
N PRO A 157 -21.94 -36.87 30.94
CA PRO A 157 -21.21 -38.04 31.45
C PRO A 157 -20.08 -37.63 32.39
N LEU A 158 -19.39 -36.51 32.15
CA LEU A 158 -18.37 -35.97 33.08
C LEU A 158 -18.96 -35.58 34.43
N HIS A 159 -20.13 -34.95 34.46
CA HIS A 159 -20.83 -34.65 35.72
C HIS A 159 -21.31 -35.91 36.43
N TYR A 160 -21.75 -36.94 35.71
CA TYR A 160 -22.11 -38.23 36.28
C TYR A 160 -20.88 -38.94 36.85
N THR A 161 -19.74 -38.97 36.15
CA THR A 161 -18.51 -39.60 36.64
C THR A 161 -17.91 -38.83 37.82
N LEU A 162 -17.95 -37.50 37.83
CA LEU A 162 -17.55 -36.70 39.01
C LEU A 162 -18.44 -37.01 40.21
N LYS A 163 -19.76 -37.12 40.01
CA LYS A 163 -20.70 -37.46 41.08
C LYS A 163 -20.52 -38.89 41.58
N GLU A 164 -20.20 -39.85 40.69
CA GLU A 164 -19.86 -41.22 41.09
C GLU A 164 -18.54 -41.27 41.87
N LEU A 165 -17.52 -40.51 41.46
CA LEU A 165 -16.25 -40.42 42.19
C LEU A 165 -16.42 -39.78 43.58
N ASP A 166 -17.27 -38.76 43.72
CA ASP A 166 -17.60 -38.15 45.02
C ASP A 166 -18.39 -39.10 45.94
N ILE A 167 -19.19 -40.03 45.39
CA ILE A 167 -19.95 -41.03 46.15
C ILE A 167 -19.07 -42.26 46.49
N ASP A 168 -18.17 -42.67 45.60
CA ASP A 168 -17.30 -43.85 45.77
C ASP A 168 -16.01 -43.56 46.55
N GLY A 169 -15.52 -42.32 46.53
CA GLY A 169 -14.35 -41.88 47.29
C GLY A 169 -14.41 -42.20 48.79
N PRO A 170 -15.51 -41.89 49.49
CA PRO A 170 -15.65 -42.24 50.91
C PRO A 170 -15.99 -43.71 51.17
N LYS A 171 -16.67 -44.43 50.24
CA LYS A 171 -16.99 -45.86 50.40
C LYS A 171 -15.76 -46.76 50.27
N LYS A 172 -14.88 -46.49 49.30
CA LYS A 172 -13.64 -47.27 49.11
C LYS A 172 -12.62 -47.06 50.24
N ARG A 173 -12.63 -45.89 50.90
CA ARG A 173 -11.85 -45.67 52.13
C ARG A 173 -12.41 -46.45 53.32
N PHE A 174 -13.74 -46.53 53.46
CA PHE A 174 -14.39 -47.28 54.53
C PHE A 174 -14.24 -48.80 54.39
N ASP A 175 -14.31 -49.34 53.18
CA ASP A 175 -14.15 -50.79 52.95
C ASP A 175 -12.67 -51.23 53.06
N ALA A 176 -11.71 -50.36 52.72
CA ALA A 176 -10.28 -50.63 52.91
C ALA A 176 -9.87 -50.68 54.40
N GLU A 177 -10.47 -49.85 55.27
CA GLU A 177 -10.25 -49.91 56.72
C GLU A 177 -10.93 -51.12 57.39
N ARG A 178 -12.03 -51.62 56.81
CA ARG A 178 -12.79 -52.75 57.37
C ARG A 178 -12.15 -54.12 57.08
N PHE A 179 -11.35 -54.24 56.01
CA PHE A 179 -10.62 -55.48 55.69
C PHE A 179 -9.28 -55.64 56.42
N GLN A 180 -8.74 -54.58 57.05
CA GLN A 180 -7.51 -54.68 57.86
C GLN A 180 -7.75 -54.99 59.35
N SER A 181 -9.01 -55.03 59.81
CA SER A 181 -9.36 -55.19 61.24
C SER A 181 -10.01 -56.52 61.63
N LYS A 182 -9.99 -57.55 60.77
CA LYS A 182 -10.53 -58.88 61.12
C LYS A 182 -9.63 -60.04 60.72
N ASN A 183 -8.77 -60.42 61.67
CA ASN A 183 -8.42 -61.78 62.12
C ASN A 183 -7.02 -61.74 62.78
N PRO A 184 -6.73 -62.48 63.88
CA PRO A 184 -7.38 -63.74 64.26
C PRO A 184 -7.76 -63.91 65.75
N ASP A 185 -8.94 -64.48 66.00
CA ASP A 185 -9.19 -65.31 67.18
C ASP A 185 -8.87 -66.77 66.78
N GLU A 186 -7.60 -67.15 66.96
CA GLU A 186 -7.19 -68.56 67.05
C GLU A 186 -6.84 -68.85 68.51
N LYS A 187 -7.77 -69.48 69.22
CA LYS A 187 -7.56 -70.43 70.33
C LYS A 187 -8.88 -70.60 71.06
N GLU A 188 -9.47 -71.78 70.92
CA GLU A 188 -10.20 -72.53 71.97
C GLU A 188 -11.17 -73.50 71.31
N LEU A 189 -10.70 -74.73 71.05
CA LEU A 189 -11.56 -75.92 70.98
C LEU A 189 -10.70 -77.19 70.95
N SER A 190 -10.05 -77.46 72.08
CA SER A 190 -9.57 -78.80 72.41
C SER A 190 -9.98 -79.14 73.83
N LYS A 191 -11.08 -79.89 73.95
CA LYS A 191 -11.40 -80.84 75.03
C LYS A 191 -12.82 -81.36 74.88
N LYS A 192 -12.94 -82.61 74.42
CA LYS A 192 -13.82 -83.68 74.93
C LYS A 192 -14.11 -84.70 73.83
N LYS A 193 -13.43 -85.84 73.88
CA LYS A 193 -14.02 -87.15 74.23
C LYS A 193 -13.02 -88.26 73.96
N ASP A 194 -12.56 -88.84 75.06
CA ASP A 194 -11.96 -90.17 75.11
C ASP A 194 -13.06 -91.25 75.08
N GLN A 195 -12.60 -92.46 74.72
CA GLN A 195 -13.17 -93.79 74.95
C GLN A 195 -14.05 -94.37 73.83
N GLN A 196 -13.40 -95.05 72.86
CA GLN A 196 -13.55 -96.49 72.61
C GLN A 196 -12.86 -96.86 71.28
N ASN A 197 -11.71 -97.54 71.35
CA ASN A 197 -11.50 -98.86 70.75
C ASN A 197 -10.01 -99.17 70.63
N LYS A 198 -9.60 -100.18 71.41
CA LYS A 198 -8.36 -100.91 71.24
C LYS A 198 -8.52 -101.82 70.02
N GLN A 199 -7.84 -101.50 68.92
CA GLN A 199 -7.19 -102.45 68.00
C GLN A 199 -6.63 -101.66 66.79
N ARG A 200 -5.36 -101.91 66.45
CA ARG A 200 -4.55 -101.40 65.31
C ARG A 200 -3.74 -100.11 65.56
N PRO A 201 -2.51 -100.21 66.10
CA PRO A 201 -1.62 -99.06 66.26
C PRO A 201 -0.91 -98.60 64.97
N ASP A 202 -0.82 -99.41 63.91
CA ASP A 202 0.03 -99.05 62.75
C ASP A 202 -0.69 -98.18 61.71
N HIS A 203 -1.99 -98.42 61.46
CA HIS A 203 -2.74 -97.71 60.40
C HIS A 203 -3.14 -96.27 60.80
N VAL A 204 -3.27 -95.96 62.10
CA VAL A 204 -3.66 -94.61 62.56
C VAL A 204 -2.45 -93.68 62.59
N VAL A 205 -1.25 -94.19 62.88
CA VAL A 205 -0.01 -93.41 62.78
C VAL A 205 0.27 -93.07 61.33
N ASP A 206 0.09 -94.02 60.39
CA ASP A 206 0.19 -93.74 58.96
C ASP A 206 -0.88 -92.75 58.47
N LEU A 207 -2.11 -92.80 58.99
CA LEU A 207 -3.15 -91.84 58.61
C LEU A 207 -2.89 -90.43 59.14
N ILE A 208 -2.31 -90.30 60.34
CA ILE A 208 -1.91 -89.01 60.90
C ILE A 208 -0.68 -88.46 60.16
N GLN A 209 0.25 -89.33 59.78
CA GLN A 209 1.45 -88.93 59.04
C GLN A 209 1.09 -88.49 57.61
N THR A 210 0.23 -89.24 56.91
CA THR A 210 -0.31 -88.88 55.60
C THR A 210 -1.17 -87.62 55.64
N GLY A 211 -1.93 -87.39 56.72
CA GLY A 211 -2.63 -86.13 56.96
C GLY A 211 -1.67 -84.95 57.12
N LYS A 212 -0.60 -85.10 57.90
CA LYS A 212 0.44 -84.06 58.07
C LYS A 212 1.23 -83.80 56.79
N ASP A 213 1.50 -84.84 56.01
CA ASP A 213 2.20 -84.70 54.73
C ASP A 213 1.29 -84.06 53.67
N ALA A 214 -0.02 -84.36 53.66
CA ALA A 214 -1.01 -83.66 52.84
C ALA A 214 -1.19 -82.19 53.27
N ASP A 215 -1.14 -81.89 54.57
CA ASP A 215 -1.18 -80.51 55.07
C ASP A 215 0.08 -79.72 54.66
N ARG A 216 1.27 -80.36 54.74
CA ARG A 216 2.52 -79.77 54.25
C ARG A 216 2.49 -79.53 52.74
N GLU A 217 1.96 -80.48 51.97
CA GLU A 217 1.76 -80.35 50.53
C GLU A 217 0.78 -79.21 50.21
N ASN A 218 -0.35 -79.11 50.92
CA ASN A 218 -1.29 -78.00 50.77
C ASN A 218 -0.68 -76.64 51.12
N VAL A 219 0.14 -76.55 52.17
CA VAL A 219 0.85 -75.31 52.52
C VAL A 219 1.86 -74.92 51.45
N LEU A 220 2.57 -75.90 50.86
CA LEU A 220 3.48 -75.66 49.74
C LEU A 220 2.71 -75.17 48.50
N VAL A 221 1.61 -75.83 48.13
CA VAL A 221 0.75 -75.43 47.01
C VAL A 221 0.16 -74.03 47.24
N CYS A 222 -0.31 -73.73 48.45
CA CYS A 222 -0.83 -72.40 48.79
C CYS A 222 0.24 -71.32 48.73
N ASN A 223 1.46 -71.59 49.21
CA ASN A 223 2.59 -70.65 49.13
C ASN A 223 3.04 -70.45 47.68
N ASP A 224 3.09 -71.50 46.87
CA ASP A 224 3.41 -71.40 45.45
C ASP A 224 2.33 -70.61 44.69
N LEU A 225 1.04 -70.85 44.98
CA LEU A 225 -0.05 -70.04 44.44
C LEU A 225 0.09 -68.58 44.86
N ALA A 226 0.36 -68.30 46.14
CA ALA A 226 0.53 -66.93 46.64
C ALA A 226 1.74 -66.23 45.98
N ARG A 227 2.84 -66.96 45.75
CA ARG A 227 3.99 -66.46 45.00
C ARG A 227 3.62 -66.15 43.55
N GLN A 228 2.89 -67.04 42.88
CA GLN A 228 2.41 -66.82 41.52
C GLN A 228 1.48 -65.60 41.43
N TYR A 229 0.57 -65.42 42.39
CA TYR A 229 -0.29 -64.24 42.47
C TYR A 229 0.51 -62.95 42.65
N ARG A 230 1.54 -62.94 43.51
CA ARG A 230 2.43 -61.78 43.68
C ARG A 230 3.19 -61.45 42.40
N ILE A 231 3.70 -62.47 41.70
CA ILE A 231 4.36 -62.27 40.39
C ILE A 231 3.38 -61.66 39.38
N LYS A 232 2.16 -62.21 39.29
CA LYS A 232 1.13 -61.68 38.38
C LYS A 232 0.64 -60.28 38.76
N ALA A 233 0.55 -59.98 40.06
CA ALA A 233 0.21 -58.64 40.54
C ALA A 233 1.29 -57.62 40.13
N ASN A 234 2.57 -57.97 40.33
CA ASN A 234 3.69 -57.12 39.90
C ASN A 234 3.75 -56.97 38.37
N ASP A 235 3.46 -58.02 37.59
CA ASP A 235 3.33 -57.94 36.12
C ASP A 235 2.20 -56.99 35.70
N ILE A 236 1.07 -56.99 36.41
CA ILE A 236 -0.05 -56.09 36.15
C ILE A 236 0.34 -54.65 36.51
N GLU A 237 1.00 -54.45 37.64
CA GLU A 237 1.45 -53.13 38.10
C GLU A 237 2.48 -52.50 37.14
N THR A 238 3.44 -53.28 36.66
CA THR A 238 4.40 -52.82 35.63
C THR A 238 3.71 -52.50 34.30
N LYS A 239 2.67 -53.24 33.90
CA LYS A 239 1.85 -52.90 32.73
C LYS A 239 1.05 -51.61 32.95
N HIS A 240 0.52 -51.38 34.14
CA HIS A 240 -0.15 -50.12 34.48
C HIS A 240 0.80 -48.92 34.44
N GLN A 241 2.03 -49.08 34.94
CA GLN A 241 3.07 -48.05 34.84
C GLN A 241 3.40 -47.73 33.38
N LYS A 242 3.61 -48.73 32.53
CA LYS A 242 3.84 -48.53 31.09
C LYS A 242 2.67 -47.86 30.39
N LEU A 243 1.43 -48.23 30.73
CA LEU A 243 0.24 -47.56 30.19
C LEU A 243 0.17 -46.09 30.62
N ALA A 244 0.53 -45.77 31.88
CA ALA A 244 0.59 -44.40 32.36
C ALA A 244 1.70 -43.59 31.65
N GLU A 245 2.87 -44.19 31.42
CA GLU A 245 3.96 -43.59 30.64
C GLU A 245 3.52 -43.31 29.20
N ILE A 246 2.94 -44.28 28.50
CA ILE A 246 2.43 -44.11 27.12
C ILE A 246 1.35 -43.03 27.07
N HIS A 247 0.45 -42.99 28.05
CA HIS A 247 -0.59 -41.96 28.12
C HIS A 247 0.00 -40.57 28.35
N SER A 248 1.02 -40.45 29.21
CA SER A 248 1.75 -39.20 29.45
C SER A 248 2.48 -38.74 28.19
N GLU A 249 3.18 -39.64 27.49
CA GLU A 249 3.84 -39.35 26.21
C GLU A 249 2.84 -38.91 25.13
N PHE A 250 1.67 -39.55 25.07
CA PHE A 250 0.63 -39.18 24.12
C PHE A 250 0.09 -37.77 24.39
N GLU A 251 -0.24 -37.45 25.65
CA GLU A 251 -0.72 -36.11 26.02
C GLU A 251 0.35 -35.03 25.77
N ASN A 252 1.62 -35.32 26.07
CA ASN A 252 2.72 -34.41 25.76
C ASN A 252 2.85 -34.16 24.25
N LYS A 253 2.84 -35.22 23.42
CA LYS A 253 2.85 -35.09 21.96
C LYS A 253 1.63 -34.33 21.43
N ARG A 254 0.46 -34.51 22.06
CA ARG A 254 -0.76 -33.78 21.71
C ARG A 254 -0.62 -32.28 22.02
N LEU A 255 -0.04 -31.94 23.17
CA LEU A 255 0.23 -30.56 23.57
C LEU A 255 1.29 -29.89 22.68
N GLU A 256 2.36 -30.61 22.33
CA GLU A 256 3.39 -30.13 21.40
C GLU A 256 2.81 -29.87 20.02
N LYS A 257 1.99 -30.78 19.48
CA LYS A 257 1.27 -30.56 18.21
C LYS A 257 0.34 -29.37 18.27
N ALA A 258 -0.39 -29.19 19.37
CA ALA A 258 -1.25 -28.02 19.56
C ALA A 258 -0.45 -26.71 19.63
N ALA A 259 0.73 -26.72 20.27
CA ALA A 259 1.63 -25.58 20.31
C ALA A 259 2.21 -25.25 18.93
N GLU A 260 2.59 -26.27 18.16
CA GLU A 260 3.09 -26.11 16.79
C GLU A 260 1.99 -25.61 15.84
N GLU A 261 0.76 -26.14 15.91
CA GLU A 261 -0.37 -25.59 15.18
C GLU A 261 -0.61 -24.11 15.50
N ASN A 262 -0.55 -23.74 16.78
CA ASN A 262 -0.71 -22.34 17.20
C ASN A 262 0.42 -21.46 16.68
N ARG A 263 1.65 -21.97 16.64
CA ARG A 263 2.80 -21.28 16.05
C ARG A 263 2.59 -21.08 14.54
N VAL A 264 2.23 -22.13 13.80
CA VAL A 264 1.96 -22.05 12.36
C VAL A 264 0.80 -21.10 12.08
N LYS A 265 -0.28 -21.12 12.87
CA LYS A 265 -1.39 -20.16 12.75
C LYS A 265 -0.94 -18.71 12.93
N LYS A 266 -0.02 -18.45 13.87
CA LYS A 266 0.59 -17.11 14.04
C LYS A 266 1.44 -16.72 12.84
N GLU A 267 2.34 -17.60 12.38
CA GLU A 267 3.20 -17.34 11.22
C GLU A 267 2.36 -17.09 9.93
N VAL A 268 1.30 -17.87 9.72
CA VAL A 268 0.34 -17.65 8.62
C VAL A 268 -0.39 -16.32 8.79
N GLY A 269 -0.81 -15.97 10.01
CA GLY A 269 -1.41 -14.66 10.32
C GLY A 269 -0.49 -13.50 9.98
N ASP A 270 0.78 -13.59 10.36
CA ASP A 270 1.80 -12.57 10.10
C ASP A 270 2.08 -12.40 8.60
N ILE A 271 2.17 -13.51 7.86
CA ILE A 271 2.32 -13.49 6.39
C ILE A 271 1.10 -12.83 5.73
N VAL A 272 -0.12 -13.15 6.19
CA VAL A 272 -1.35 -12.56 5.67
C VAL A 272 -1.39 -11.05 5.95
N MET A 273 -1.00 -10.61 7.15
CA MET A 273 -0.90 -9.18 7.48
C MET A 273 0.14 -8.47 6.62
N ALA A 274 1.32 -9.07 6.44
CA ALA A 274 2.37 -8.52 5.58
C ALA A 274 1.90 -8.36 4.13
N LEU A 275 1.26 -9.40 3.58
CA LEU A 275 0.70 -9.37 2.22
C LEU A 275 -0.42 -8.34 2.07
N HIS A 276 -1.25 -8.16 3.11
CA HIS A 276 -2.29 -7.13 3.11
C HIS A 276 -1.69 -5.71 3.10
N LEU A 277 -0.68 -5.47 3.94
CA LEU A 277 0.03 -4.18 3.98
C LEU A 277 0.74 -3.89 2.65
N GLU A 278 1.38 -4.88 2.05
CA GLU A 278 2.02 -4.74 0.74
C GLU A 278 1.01 -4.48 -0.39
N SER A 279 -0.15 -5.14 -0.33
CA SER A 279 -1.26 -4.85 -1.25
C SER A 279 -1.81 -3.43 -1.10
N GLN A 280 -1.93 -2.93 0.14
CA GLN A 280 -2.33 -1.54 0.39
C GLN A 280 -1.28 -0.55 -0.11
N LYS A 281 0.01 -0.80 0.13
CA LYS A 281 1.11 0.01 -0.44
C LYS A 281 1.00 0.09 -1.95
N GLY A 282 0.87 -1.06 -2.64
CA GLY A 282 0.70 -1.06 -4.10
C GLY A 282 -0.55 -0.33 -4.61
N LYS A 283 -1.63 -0.22 -3.81
CA LYS A 283 -2.80 0.62 -4.16
C LYS A 283 -2.50 2.10 -3.95
N ASN A 284 -1.82 2.45 -2.85
CA ASN A 284 -1.41 3.81 -2.57
C ASN A 284 -0.41 4.31 -3.61
N ASP A 285 0.60 3.51 -3.99
CA ASP A 285 1.58 3.85 -5.01
C ASP A 285 0.91 4.11 -6.37
N LYS A 286 -0.10 3.30 -6.74
CA LYS A 286 -0.90 3.54 -7.97
C LYS A 286 -1.70 4.84 -7.90
N SER A 287 -2.29 5.13 -6.74
CA SER A 287 -3.01 6.38 -6.51
C SER A 287 -2.06 7.58 -6.57
N GLU A 288 -0.91 7.51 -5.91
CA GLU A 288 0.13 8.53 -5.92
C GLU A 288 0.69 8.75 -7.33
N TYR A 289 0.96 7.68 -8.07
CA TYR A 289 1.40 7.77 -9.47
C TYR A 289 0.34 8.43 -10.37
N SER A 290 -0.94 8.07 -10.20
CA SER A 290 -2.05 8.73 -10.92
C SER A 290 -2.17 10.20 -10.54
N ASN A 291 -1.97 10.55 -9.28
CA ASN A 291 -1.98 11.92 -8.79
C ASN A 291 -0.79 12.72 -9.33
N LEU A 292 0.40 12.12 -9.40
CA LEU A 292 1.59 12.69 -10.03
C LEU A 292 1.36 12.97 -11.51
N LEU A 293 0.87 11.99 -12.27
CA LEU A 293 0.51 12.18 -13.68
C LEU A 293 -0.55 13.29 -13.87
N SER A 294 -1.53 13.37 -12.97
CA SER A 294 -2.55 14.42 -13.01
C SER A 294 -1.95 15.79 -12.70
N ARG A 295 -1.01 15.88 -11.75
CA ARG A 295 -0.26 17.10 -11.45
C ARG A 295 0.62 17.53 -12.61
N GLU A 296 1.38 16.61 -13.20
CA GLU A 296 2.20 16.89 -14.39
C GLU A 296 1.34 17.42 -15.54
N ARG A 297 0.18 16.81 -15.81
CA ARG A 297 -0.76 17.32 -16.83
C ARG A 297 -1.27 18.72 -16.52
N ILE A 298 -1.60 19.00 -15.25
CA ILE A 298 -2.03 20.33 -14.84
C ILE A 298 -0.89 21.34 -15.01
N ASP A 299 0.34 20.94 -14.69
CA ASP A 299 1.50 21.82 -14.80
C ASP A 299 1.92 22.06 -16.25
N THR A 300 1.78 21.08 -17.14
CA THR A 300 1.90 21.31 -18.59
C THR A 300 0.84 22.28 -19.10
N ILE A 301 -0.43 22.11 -18.70
CA ILE A 301 -1.51 23.03 -19.09
C ILE A 301 -1.22 24.45 -18.58
N LYS A 302 -0.78 24.60 -17.32
CA LYS A 302 -0.41 25.92 -16.77
C LYS A 302 0.76 26.54 -17.51
N HIS A 303 1.75 25.73 -17.91
CA HIS A 303 2.88 26.20 -18.68
C HIS A 303 2.42 26.70 -20.07
N ASP A 304 1.56 25.94 -20.74
CA ASP A 304 1.01 26.32 -22.04
C ASP A 304 0.16 27.59 -21.94
N LEU A 305 -0.70 27.71 -20.92
CA LEU A 305 -1.47 28.93 -20.65
C LEU A 305 -0.56 30.14 -20.40
N ARG A 306 0.55 29.98 -19.67
CA ARG A 306 1.53 31.07 -19.49
C ARG A 306 2.19 31.45 -20.81
N GLN A 307 2.49 30.48 -21.68
CA GLN A 307 3.02 30.79 -23.01
C GLN A 307 1.98 31.56 -23.84
N GLU A 308 0.72 31.14 -23.83
CA GLU A 308 -0.38 31.85 -24.48
C GLU A 308 -0.51 33.28 -23.96
N GLU A 309 -0.48 33.50 -22.64
CA GLU A 309 -0.47 34.84 -22.04
C GLU A 309 0.70 35.69 -22.57
N THR A 310 1.91 35.12 -22.67
CA THR A 310 3.06 35.86 -23.24
C THR A 310 2.89 36.17 -24.73
N PHE A 311 2.23 35.31 -25.50
CA PHE A 311 1.92 35.56 -26.90
C PHE A 311 0.83 36.64 -27.04
N GLU A 312 -0.21 36.60 -26.20
CA GLU A 312 -1.24 37.63 -26.13
C GLU A 312 -0.66 38.99 -25.73
N GLU A 313 0.25 39.05 -24.77
CA GLU A 313 0.95 40.28 -24.41
C GLU A 313 1.76 40.85 -25.59
N ARG A 314 2.45 39.99 -26.35
CA ARG A 314 3.19 40.40 -27.57
C ARG A 314 2.24 40.88 -28.67
N LEU A 315 1.11 40.20 -28.86
CA LEU A 315 0.06 40.61 -29.80
C LEU A 315 -0.58 41.94 -29.40
N ASN A 316 -0.81 42.16 -28.10
CA ASN A 316 -1.34 43.42 -27.61
C ASN A 316 -0.33 44.56 -27.77
N LYS A 317 0.96 44.32 -27.49
CA LYS A 317 2.03 45.30 -27.78
C LYS A 317 2.06 45.66 -29.27
N THR A 318 2.05 44.68 -30.17
CA THR A 318 2.04 44.92 -31.62
C THR A 318 0.77 45.64 -32.08
N ARG A 319 -0.41 45.30 -31.55
CA ARG A 319 -1.66 46.05 -31.82
C ARG A 319 -1.56 47.51 -31.40
N VAL A 320 -0.96 47.81 -30.24
CA VAL A 320 -0.72 49.18 -29.78
C VAL A 320 0.25 49.90 -30.73
N TYR A 321 1.34 49.25 -31.15
CA TYR A 321 2.26 49.81 -32.14
C TYR A 321 1.59 50.13 -33.48
N VAL A 322 0.78 49.19 -34.02
CA VAL A 322 0.04 49.41 -35.27
C VAL A 322 -0.96 50.55 -35.14
N LYS A 323 -1.66 50.66 -34.01
CA LYS A 323 -2.58 51.77 -33.74
C LYS A 323 -1.84 53.11 -33.66
N ASN A 324 -0.72 53.16 -32.95
CA ASN A 324 0.10 54.37 -32.84
C ASN A 324 0.67 54.79 -34.19
N TYR A 325 1.18 53.85 -34.98
CA TYR A 325 1.65 54.10 -36.34
C TYR A 325 0.52 54.60 -37.26
N GLY A 326 -0.69 54.06 -37.13
CA GLY A 326 -1.87 54.54 -37.84
C GLY A 326 -2.23 55.99 -37.48
N LEU A 327 -2.16 56.35 -36.20
CA LEU A 327 -2.38 57.72 -35.73
C LEU A 327 -1.28 58.67 -36.21
N GLU A 328 -0.01 58.27 -36.10
CA GLU A 328 1.13 59.06 -36.58
C GLU A 328 1.05 59.31 -38.09
N ARG A 329 0.67 58.29 -38.87
CA ARG A 329 0.41 58.44 -40.30
C ARG A 329 -0.73 59.44 -40.58
N GLN A 330 -1.82 59.42 -39.80
CA GLN A 330 -2.91 60.39 -39.92
C GLN A 330 -2.44 61.82 -39.60
N HIS A 331 -1.61 62.00 -38.56
CA HIS A 331 -1.01 63.29 -38.23
C HIS A 331 -0.13 63.82 -39.36
N LEU A 332 0.76 62.98 -39.91
CA LEU A 332 1.60 63.37 -41.05
C LEU A 332 0.79 63.72 -42.30
N PHE A 333 -0.30 63.01 -42.56
CA PHE A 333 -1.23 63.38 -43.63
C PHE A 333 -1.91 64.72 -43.38
N ALA A 334 -2.38 64.97 -42.16
CA ALA A 334 -2.97 66.25 -41.79
C ALA A 334 -1.96 67.41 -41.95
N ASP A 335 -0.72 67.22 -41.49
CA ASP A 335 0.37 68.19 -41.64
C ASP A 335 0.69 68.46 -43.11
N ALA A 336 0.77 67.42 -43.94
CA ALA A 336 0.99 67.56 -45.38
C ALA A 336 -0.16 68.34 -46.06
N THR A 337 -1.42 68.09 -45.67
CA THR A 337 -2.56 68.86 -46.19
C THR A 337 -2.54 70.31 -45.74
N ALA A 338 -2.15 70.60 -44.50
CA ALA A 338 -1.99 71.95 -43.98
C ALA A 338 -0.87 72.71 -44.71
N GLN A 339 0.27 72.06 -44.95
CA GLN A 339 1.36 72.65 -45.73
C GLN A 339 0.95 72.93 -47.17
N ARG A 340 0.19 72.04 -47.81
CA ARG A 340 -0.36 72.25 -49.15
C ARG A 340 -1.30 73.46 -49.20
N ALA A 341 -2.16 73.63 -48.20
CA ALA A 341 -3.02 74.80 -48.09
C ALA A 341 -2.21 76.11 -47.94
N ILE A 342 -1.10 76.09 -47.19
CA ILE A 342 -0.19 77.24 -47.07
C ILE A 342 0.47 77.57 -48.42
N ILE A 343 0.89 76.55 -49.17
CA ILE A 343 1.47 76.74 -50.51
C ILE A 343 0.44 77.34 -51.47
N ASP A 344 -0.80 76.85 -51.46
CA ASP A 344 -1.88 77.38 -52.31
C ASP A 344 -2.19 78.85 -51.98
N VAL A 345 -2.15 79.25 -50.70
CA VAL A 345 -2.29 80.66 -50.28
C VAL A 345 -1.13 81.50 -50.84
N LYS A 346 0.11 81.02 -50.73
CA LYS A 346 1.29 81.71 -51.30
C LYS A 346 1.20 81.83 -52.82
N GLN A 347 0.68 80.82 -53.52
CA GLN A 347 0.46 80.87 -54.97
C GLN A 347 -0.61 81.92 -55.33
N ARG A 348 -1.69 82.03 -54.56
CA ARG A 348 -2.72 83.06 -54.76
C ARG A 348 -2.17 84.46 -54.50
N GLU A 349 -1.32 84.65 -53.49
CA GLU A 349 -0.63 85.92 -53.24
C GLU A 349 0.35 86.28 -54.37
N ALA A 350 1.12 85.31 -54.88
CA ALA A 350 1.97 85.51 -56.04
C ALA A 350 1.15 85.90 -57.28
N ALA A 351 0.01 85.26 -57.51
CA ALA A 351 -0.91 85.61 -58.60
C ALA A 351 -1.48 87.04 -58.44
N ARG A 352 -1.83 87.46 -57.22
CA ARG A 352 -2.23 88.86 -56.94
C ARG A 352 -1.11 89.85 -57.23
N ARG A 353 0.12 89.54 -56.82
CA ARG A 353 1.30 90.37 -57.13
C ARG A 353 1.52 90.51 -58.64
N ILE A 354 1.30 89.45 -59.42
CA ILE A 354 1.38 89.49 -60.89
C ILE A 354 0.27 90.36 -61.49
N ILE A 355 -0.95 90.32 -60.94
CA ILE A 355 -2.04 91.19 -61.38
C ILE A 355 -1.77 92.65 -61.02
N ASP A 356 -1.23 92.92 -59.83
CA ASP A 356 -0.87 94.27 -59.39
C ASP A 356 0.27 94.85 -60.23
N THR A 357 1.28 94.04 -60.61
CA THR A 357 2.33 94.48 -61.54
C THR A 357 1.77 94.71 -62.95
N LYS A 358 0.84 93.87 -63.42
CA LYS A 358 0.14 94.07 -64.70
C LYS A 358 -0.66 95.38 -64.70
N ASN A 359 -1.43 95.65 -63.65
CA ASN A 359 -2.20 96.90 -63.51
C ASN A 359 -1.29 98.13 -63.41
N ARG A 360 -0.10 97.99 -62.80
CA ARG A 360 0.93 99.04 -62.76
C ARG A 360 1.55 99.28 -64.15
N LEU A 361 1.76 98.22 -64.94
CA LEU A 361 2.23 98.30 -66.32
C LEU A 361 1.20 98.90 -67.28
N GLU A 362 -0.10 98.61 -67.12
CA GLU A 362 -1.18 99.26 -67.90
C GLU A 362 -1.27 100.77 -67.63
N LYS A 363 -1.06 101.21 -66.38
CA LYS A 363 -0.93 102.64 -66.03
C LYS A 363 0.31 103.29 -66.66
N ILE A 364 1.39 102.53 -66.82
CA ILE A 364 2.61 102.99 -67.50
C ILE A 364 2.38 103.09 -69.03
N TYR A 365 1.61 102.18 -69.63
CA TYR A 365 1.22 102.24 -71.04
C TYR A 365 0.38 103.48 -71.39
N ALA A 366 -0.50 103.93 -70.48
CA ALA A 366 -1.22 105.20 -70.62
C ALA A 366 -0.29 106.42 -70.55
N LYS A 367 0.80 106.34 -69.76
CA LYS A 367 1.85 107.35 -69.65
C LYS A 367 2.79 107.35 -70.88
N GLN A 368 2.83 106.26 -71.64
CA GLN A 368 3.73 106.08 -72.79
C GLN A 368 3.25 106.71 -74.10
N ARG A 369 1.99 107.20 -74.18
CA ARG A 369 1.58 108.13 -75.26
C ARG A 369 2.14 109.55 -75.08
N ALA A 370 2.45 109.96 -73.85
CA ALA A 370 3.06 111.26 -73.53
C ALA A 370 4.60 111.22 -73.69
N LEU A 371 5.22 110.04 -73.58
CA LEU A 371 6.68 109.86 -73.67
C LEU A 371 7.24 109.79 -75.10
N ASN A 372 6.41 109.90 -76.14
CA ASN A 372 6.87 110.07 -77.52
C ASN A 372 7.49 111.47 -77.75
N GLU A 373 7.33 112.41 -76.81
CA GLU A 373 8.04 113.70 -76.76
C GLU A 373 9.41 113.59 -76.06
N ASP A 374 9.65 112.57 -75.23
CA ASP A 374 10.87 112.39 -74.42
C ASP A 374 11.99 111.58 -75.13
N ALA A 375 11.79 111.20 -76.40
CA ALA A 375 12.79 110.53 -77.24
C ALA A 375 14.06 111.36 -77.49
N ALA A 376 14.05 112.66 -77.14
CA ALA A 376 15.23 113.52 -77.13
C ALA A 376 16.17 113.28 -75.93
N ILE A 377 15.72 112.61 -74.87
CA ILE A 377 16.50 112.40 -73.63
C ILE A 377 17.33 111.09 -73.67
N ALA A 378 17.02 110.18 -74.60
CA ALA A 378 17.64 108.85 -74.74
C ALA A 378 19.14 108.83 -75.11
N GLN A 379 19.77 109.99 -75.32
CA GLN A 379 21.24 110.09 -75.49
C GLN A 379 22.01 110.06 -74.15
N GLN A 380 21.38 110.36 -73.00
CA GLN A 380 22.06 110.31 -71.69
C GLN A 380 22.16 108.89 -71.12
N ASP A 381 21.23 107.99 -71.44
CA ASP A 381 21.20 106.62 -70.88
C ASP A 381 22.30 105.69 -71.40
N ARG A 382 22.93 106.05 -72.53
CA ARG A 382 24.06 105.28 -73.09
C ARG A 382 25.30 105.33 -72.18
N ARG A 383 25.44 106.36 -71.33
CA ARG A 383 26.56 106.52 -70.37
C ARG A 383 26.35 105.78 -69.04
N ALA A 384 25.11 105.48 -68.65
CA ALA A 384 24.82 104.76 -67.41
C ALA A 384 25.11 103.24 -67.53
N ALA A 385 24.97 102.67 -68.73
CA ALA A 385 25.22 101.25 -68.98
C ALA A 385 26.72 100.86 -68.83
N GLU A 386 27.64 101.76 -69.15
CA GLU A 386 29.10 101.52 -69.04
C GLU A 386 29.62 101.53 -67.59
N LEU A 387 28.86 102.09 -66.64
CA LEU A 387 29.20 102.07 -65.21
C LEU A 387 28.74 100.79 -64.51
N MET A 388 27.62 100.21 -64.94
CA MET A 388 27.08 98.97 -64.35
C MET A 388 27.94 97.73 -64.65
N THR A 389 28.58 97.68 -65.82
CA THR A 389 29.49 96.58 -66.18
C THR A 389 30.74 96.55 -65.30
N LYS A 390 31.24 97.71 -64.87
CA LYS A 390 32.42 97.81 -63.98
C LYS A 390 32.12 97.41 -62.52
N ILE A 391 30.88 97.51 -62.07
CA ILE A 391 30.46 97.10 -60.71
C ILE A 391 30.33 95.56 -60.63
N ALA A 392 29.77 94.93 -61.66
CA ALA A 392 29.59 93.48 -61.72
C ALA A 392 30.92 92.70 -61.68
N ASP A 393 31.98 93.24 -62.28
CA ASP A 393 33.31 92.61 -62.30
C ASP A 393 34.01 92.63 -60.93
N VAL A 394 33.70 93.61 -60.07
CA VAL A 394 34.25 93.71 -58.71
C VAL A 394 33.55 92.75 -57.75
N ASP A 395 32.23 92.60 -57.86
CA ASP A 395 31.47 91.66 -57.04
C ASP A 395 31.82 90.20 -57.38
N ASN A 396 32.01 89.87 -58.65
CA ASN A 396 32.45 88.53 -59.07
C ASN A 396 33.80 88.11 -58.45
N ARG A 397 34.76 89.04 -58.33
CA ARG A 397 36.04 88.76 -57.66
C ARG A 397 35.89 88.53 -56.15
N ARG A 398 34.97 89.26 -55.50
CA ARG A 398 34.71 89.12 -54.06
C ARG A 398 34.02 87.78 -53.72
N THR A 399 33.12 87.33 -54.59
CA THR A 399 32.41 86.06 -54.42
C THR A 399 33.33 84.84 -54.62
N GLN A 400 34.27 84.92 -55.57
CA GLN A 400 35.25 83.86 -55.80
C GLN A 400 36.17 83.62 -54.60
N LEU A 401 36.66 84.68 -53.95
CA LEU A 401 37.49 84.58 -52.75
C LEU A 401 36.75 83.97 -51.55
N ALA A 402 35.46 84.33 -51.35
CA ALA A 402 34.64 83.75 -50.28
C ALA A 402 34.36 82.25 -50.49
N SER A 403 34.18 81.82 -51.74
CA SER A 403 33.91 80.41 -52.07
C SER A 403 35.11 79.49 -51.88
N GLN A 404 36.33 79.99 -52.09
CA GLN A 404 37.57 79.22 -51.86
C GLN A 404 37.80 78.98 -50.36
N TYR A 405 37.55 79.98 -49.52
CA TYR A 405 37.69 79.85 -48.06
C TYR A 405 36.67 78.86 -47.45
N LEU A 406 35.45 78.81 -48.00
CA LEU A 406 34.42 77.84 -47.60
C LEU A 406 34.77 76.40 -48.01
N ARG A 407 35.35 76.19 -49.20
CA ARG A 407 35.80 74.86 -49.63
C ARG A 407 36.93 74.31 -48.74
N GLU A 408 37.95 75.10 -48.46
CA GLU A 408 39.03 74.66 -47.56
C GLU A 408 38.56 74.35 -46.15
N LYS A 409 37.55 75.06 -45.64
CA LYS A 409 36.97 74.79 -44.32
C LYS A 409 36.19 73.46 -44.31
N ILE A 410 35.39 73.20 -45.35
CA ILE A 410 34.63 71.96 -45.50
C ILE A 410 35.57 70.76 -45.66
N GLU A 411 36.65 70.89 -46.44
CA GLU A 411 37.63 69.80 -46.62
C GLU A 411 38.35 69.43 -45.32
N ARG A 412 38.65 70.41 -44.46
CA ARG A 412 39.22 70.14 -43.11
C ARG A 412 38.24 69.49 -42.15
N GLU A 413 36.96 69.88 -42.18
CA GLU A 413 35.92 69.25 -41.36
C GLU A 413 35.66 67.80 -41.80
N VAL A 414 35.61 67.52 -43.11
CA VAL A 414 35.46 66.16 -43.66
C VAL A 414 36.67 65.28 -43.33
N ALA A 415 37.90 65.81 -43.39
CA ALA A 415 39.10 65.08 -42.98
C ALA A 415 39.08 64.69 -41.49
N PHE A 416 38.58 65.58 -40.62
CA PHE A 416 38.45 65.31 -39.19
C PHE A 416 37.36 64.27 -38.87
N GLU A 417 36.20 64.36 -39.55
CA GLU A 417 35.11 63.40 -39.40
C GLU A 417 35.48 62.01 -39.93
N THR A 418 36.21 61.92 -41.04
CA THR A 418 36.64 60.63 -41.60
C THR A 418 37.69 59.94 -40.72
N GLU A 419 38.61 60.69 -40.10
CA GLU A 419 39.58 60.14 -39.15
C GLU A 419 38.90 59.69 -37.83
N GLY A 420 37.91 60.44 -37.35
CA GLY A 420 37.09 60.07 -36.20
C GLY A 420 36.24 58.81 -36.45
N ALA A 421 35.62 58.70 -37.62
CA ALA A 421 34.84 57.53 -38.02
C ALA A 421 35.71 56.27 -38.20
N ALA A 422 36.94 56.43 -38.69
CA ALA A 422 37.89 55.32 -38.82
C ALA A 422 38.32 54.77 -37.45
N LYS A 423 38.63 55.65 -36.48
CA LYS A 423 38.97 55.26 -35.10
C LYS A 423 37.80 54.58 -34.38
N ALA A 424 36.58 55.07 -34.56
CA ALA A 424 35.38 54.44 -33.99
C ALA A 424 35.11 53.03 -34.53
N LYS A 425 35.33 52.80 -35.85
CA LYS A 425 35.20 51.47 -36.44
C LYS A 425 36.21 50.45 -35.90
N VAL A 426 37.46 50.86 -35.69
CA VAL A 426 38.50 50.00 -35.09
C VAL A 426 38.13 49.64 -33.65
N GLN A 427 37.69 50.61 -32.84
CA GLN A 427 37.25 50.35 -31.46
C GLN A 427 36.03 49.43 -31.38
N TYR A 428 35.07 49.56 -32.31
CA TYR A 428 33.90 48.69 -32.38
C TYR A 428 34.30 47.25 -32.75
N ALA A 429 35.20 47.07 -33.73
CA ALA A 429 35.72 45.76 -34.09
C ALA A 429 36.52 45.12 -32.93
N GLU A 430 37.33 45.90 -32.19
CA GLU A 430 38.02 45.42 -30.99
C GLU A 430 37.08 45.05 -29.83
N GLN A 431 35.93 45.71 -29.70
CA GLN A 431 34.92 45.33 -28.72
C GLN A 431 34.23 44.01 -29.11
N GLU A 432 33.91 43.82 -30.39
CA GLU A 432 33.34 42.56 -30.88
C GLU A 432 34.33 41.39 -30.70
N THR A 433 35.62 41.58 -30.99
CA THR A 433 36.62 40.52 -30.77
C THR A 433 36.74 40.13 -29.30
N ARG A 434 36.71 41.10 -28.37
CA ARG A 434 36.70 40.83 -26.93
C ARG A 434 35.45 40.07 -26.49
N GLN A 435 34.27 40.43 -26.99
CA GLN A 435 33.03 39.70 -26.71
C GLN A 435 33.11 38.25 -27.22
N HIS A 436 33.63 38.05 -28.43
CA HIS A 436 33.84 36.71 -28.99
C HIS A 436 34.86 35.89 -28.19
N GLU A 437 35.96 36.49 -27.72
CA GLU A 437 36.93 35.84 -26.84
C GLU A 437 36.32 35.44 -25.50
N ASP A 438 35.52 36.31 -24.89
CA ASP A 438 34.82 36.02 -23.63
C ASP A 438 33.78 34.90 -23.80
N HIS A 439 33.04 34.90 -24.91
CA HIS A 439 32.13 33.81 -25.26
C HIS A 439 32.88 32.49 -25.48
N LEU A 440 34.01 32.51 -26.20
CA LEU A 440 34.85 31.32 -26.40
C LEU A 440 35.36 30.76 -25.08
N ARG A 441 35.87 31.61 -24.17
CA ARG A 441 36.31 31.19 -22.83
C ARG A 441 35.16 30.62 -22.01
N HIS A 442 33.98 31.23 -22.07
CA HIS A 442 32.80 30.73 -21.39
C HIS A 442 32.37 29.36 -21.91
N PHE A 443 32.33 29.17 -23.24
CA PHE A 443 31.98 27.89 -23.84
C PHE A 443 33.01 26.81 -23.57
N GLN A 444 34.31 27.13 -23.63
CA GLN A 444 35.38 26.21 -23.23
C GLN A 444 35.22 25.76 -21.78
N LYS A 445 35.00 26.70 -20.85
CA LYS A 445 34.78 26.37 -19.44
C LYS A 445 33.52 25.54 -19.21
N THR A 446 32.46 25.80 -19.98
CA THR A 446 31.21 25.03 -19.90
C THR A 446 31.37 23.63 -20.49
N ALA A 447 32.09 23.50 -21.60
CA ALA A 447 32.44 22.22 -22.21
C ALA A 447 33.27 21.36 -21.25
N SER A 448 34.34 21.89 -20.67
CA SER A 448 35.16 21.14 -19.70
C SER A 448 34.37 20.69 -18.47
N LYS A 449 33.46 21.55 -17.95
CA LYS A 449 32.56 21.15 -16.85
C LYS A 449 31.59 20.03 -17.25
N ASN A 450 31.10 20.06 -18.48
CA ASN A 450 30.22 19.01 -18.98
C ASN A 450 30.98 17.69 -19.21
N GLU A 451 32.24 17.77 -19.65
CA GLU A 451 33.13 16.60 -19.78
C GLU A 451 33.46 15.98 -18.40
N GLU A 452 33.72 16.81 -17.38
CA GLU A 452 33.88 16.34 -15.99
C GLU A 452 32.61 15.67 -15.49
N ALA A 453 31.43 16.29 -15.70
CA ALA A 453 30.16 15.69 -15.31
C ALA A 453 29.86 14.39 -16.06
N GLU A 454 30.22 14.29 -17.35
CA GLU A 454 30.11 13.05 -18.11
C GLU A 454 31.03 11.96 -17.56
N HIS A 455 32.28 12.31 -17.23
CA HIS A 455 33.22 11.37 -16.62
C HIS A 455 32.71 10.86 -15.27
N ASP A 456 32.20 11.74 -14.40
CA ASP A 456 31.62 11.37 -13.11
C ASP A 456 30.40 10.45 -13.28
N LEU A 457 29.54 10.74 -14.27
CA LEU A 457 28.41 9.88 -14.61
C LEU A 457 28.87 8.51 -15.14
N GLN A 458 29.92 8.45 -15.97
CA GLN A 458 30.48 7.20 -16.47
C GLN A 458 31.08 6.36 -15.33
N GLU A 459 31.76 6.99 -14.37
CA GLU A 459 32.31 6.31 -13.19
C GLU A 459 31.20 5.80 -12.26
N SER A 460 30.19 6.63 -12.01
CA SER A 460 28.99 6.23 -11.26
C SER A 460 28.28 5.06 -11.92
N LEU A 461 28.12 5.07 -13.25
CA LEU A 461 27.51 3.97 -14.01
C LEU A 461 28.33 2.68 -13.85
N LYS A 462 29.66 2.75 -13.95
CA LYS A 462 30.55 1.59 -13.74
C LYS A 462 30.41 1.02 -12.32
N GLN A 463 30.32 1.87 -11.29
CA GLN A 463 30.11 1.44 -9.90
C GLN A 463 28.75 0.74 -9.74
N VAL A 464 27.67 1.34 -10.24
CA VAL A 464 26.32 0.74 -10.21
C VAL A 464 26.27 -0.59 -10.98
N GLU A 465 26.93 -0.68 -12.13
CA GLU A 465 27.03 -1.95 -12.87
C GLU A 465 27.80 -3.02 -12.09
N TYR A 466 28.90 -2.65 -11.43
CA TYR A 466 29.65 -3.56 -10.58
C TYR A 466 28.81 -4.08 -9.42
N GLU A 467 28.09 -3.19 -8.72
CA GLU A 467 27.17 -3.56 -7.65
C GLU A 467 26.03 -4.45 -8.14
N ARG A 468 25.45 -4.13 -9.30
CA ARG A 468 24.44 -4.96 -9.96
C ARG A 468 24.98 -6.36 -10.23
N ARG A 469 26.18 -6.50 -10.83
CA ARG A 469 26.80 -7.81 -11.10
C ARG A 469 27.06 -8.58 -9.82
N LYS A 470 27.55 -7.92 -8.76
CA LYS A 470 27.73 -8.53 -7.44
C LYS A 470 26.41 -9.07 -6.89
N LYS A 471 25.33 -8.29 -6.95
CA LYS A 471 23.99 -8.71 -6.52
C LYS A 471 23.43 -9.83 -7.38
N GLU A 472 23.66 -9.83 -8.69
CA GLU A 472 23.27 -10.92 -9.57
C GLU A 472 23.97 -12.24 -9.21
N ILE A 473 25.25 -12.20 -8.82
CA ILE A 473 25.99 -13.37 -8.33
C ILE A 473 25.42 -13.85 -7.00
N GLU A 474 25.19 -12.96 -6.03
CA GLU A 474 24.56 -13.29 -4.74
C GLU A 474 23.19 -13.96 -4.94
N VAL A 475 22.35 -13.41 -5.83
CA VAL A 475 21.03 -14.00 -6.15
C VAL A 475 21.17 -15.38 -6.79
N LYS A 476 22.17 -15.60 -7.67
CA LYS A 476 22.43 -16.92 -8.24
C LYS A 476 22.83 -17.93 -7.16
N GLN A 477 23.72 -17.56 -6.24
CA GLN A 477 24.13 -18.41 -5.12
C GLN A 477 22.94 -18.77 -4.22
N ILE A 478 22.11 -17.79 -3.84
CA ILE A 478 20.91 -18.03 -3.03
C ILE A 478 19.93 -18.97 -3.76
N ARG A 479 19.76 -18.81 -5.09
CA ARG A 479 18.92 -19.72 -5.89
C ARG A 479 19.47 -21.14 -5.93
N GLU A 480 20.78 -21.30 -6.04
CA GLU A 480 21.44 -22.61 -6.01
C GLU A 480 21.30 -23.28 -4.63
N GLU A 481 21.47 -22.52 -3.54
CA GLU A 481 21.24 -23.00 -2.17
C GLU A 481 19.79 -23.41 -1.93
N LEU A 482 18.83 -22.60 -2.38
CA LEU A 482 17.40 -22.92 -2.30
C LEU A 482 17.10 -24.23 -3.04
N ASN A 483 17.62 -24.39 -4.26
CA ASN A 483 17.43 -25.61 -5.04
C ASN A 483 18.09 -26.82 -4.38
N ARG A 484 19.25 -26.63 -3.73
CA ARG A 484 19.93 -27.69 -2.97
C ARG A 484 19.12 -28.12 -1.75
N LYS A 485 18.56 -27.17 -0.99
CA LYS A 485 17.66 -27.47 0.13
C LYS A 485 16.39 -28.18 -0.33
N LYS A 486 15.73 -27.69 -1.39
CA LYS A 486 14.55 -28.36 -1.99
C LYS A 486 14.82 -29.81 -2.38
N LYS A 487 16.00 -30.10 -2.96
CA LYS A 487 16.41 -31.47 -3.28
C LYS A 487 16.63 -32.32 -2.03
N LEU A 488 17.27 -31.76 -0.99
CA LEU A 488 17.50 -32.44 0.28
C LEU A 488 16.17 -32.76 0.98
N ASP A 489 15.26 -31.78 1.05
CA ASP A 489 13.93 -31.94 1.66
C ASP A 489 13.11 -32.99 0.91
N ALA A 490 13.14 -32.99 -0.43
CA ALA A 490 12.47 -34.02 -1.23
C ALA A 490 13.04 -35.43 -0.97
N ILE A 491 14.34 -35.55 -0.73
CA ILE A 491 14.96 -36.84 -0.35
C ILE A 491 14.54 -37.25 1.06
N ASN A 492 14.50 -36.31 2.01
CA ASN A 492 14.10 -36.59 3.39
C ASN A 492 12.62 -37.01 3.47
N VAL A 493 11.73 -36.31 2.77
CA VAL A 493 10.31 -36.68 2.67
C VAL A 493 10.15 -38.08 2.08
N ARG A 494 10.90 -38.43 1.01
CA ARG A 494 10.89 -39.80 0.47
C ARG A 494 11.35 -40.84 1.48
N LYS A 495 12.40 -40.55 2.26
CA LYS A 495 12.89 -41.45 3.31
C LYS A 495 11.86 -41.63 4.44
N GLU A 496 11.18 -40.56 4.84
CA GLU A 496 10.12 -40.61 5.85
C GLU A 496 8.91 -41.40 5.36
N ILE A 497 8.49 -41.20 4.11
CA ILE A 497 7.43 -42.00 3.48
C ILE A 497 7.81 -43.49 3.48
N SER A 498 9.02 -43.83 3.03
CA SER A 498 9.46 -45.24 3.03
C SER A 498 9.58 -45.85 4.43
N ARG A 499 9.89 -45.06 5.47
CA ARG A 499 9.85 -45.54 6.86
C ARG A 499 8.42 -45.80 7.33
N ALA A 500 7.51 -44.86 7.08
CA ALA A 500 6.11 -45.00 7.43
C ALA A 500 5.46 -46.20 6.72
N GLU A 501 5.76 -46.41 5.43
CA GLU A 501 5.30 -47.60 4.68
C GLU A 501 5.86 -48.91 5.25
N HIS A 502 7.06 -48.89 5.82
CA HIS A 502 7.65 -50.08 6.44
C HIS A 502 6.97 -50.39 7.78
N GLU A 503 6.77 -49.38 8.62
CA GLU A 503 6.05 -49.49 9.89
C GLU A 503 4.58 -49.93 9.66
N GLU A 504 3.93 -49.42 8.62
CA GLU A 504 2.57 -49.82 8.22
C GLU A 504 2.53 -51.32 7.87
N LYS A 505 3.48 -51.81 7.05
CA LYS A 505 3.58 -53.25 6.72
C LYS A 505 3.86 -54.12 7.94
N GLU A 506 4.72 -53.67 8.85
CA GLU A 506 4.99 -54.41 10.09
C GLU A 506 3.73 -54.55 10.96
N LEU A 507 2.93 -53.48 11.07
CA LEU A 507 1.65 -53.50 11.78
C LEU A 507 0.62 -54.37 11.06
N GLU A 508 0.54 -54.33 9.73
CA GLU A 508 -0.31 -55.21 8.94
C GLU A 508 0.04 -56.69 9.16
N GLU A 509 1.34 -57.03 9.15
CA GLU A 509 1.81 -58.39 9.44
C GLU A 509 1.45 -58.83 10.87
N GLN A 510 1.56 -57.93 11.85
CA GLN A 510 1.13 -58.21 13.23
C GLN A 510 -0.38 -58.47 13.29
N ILE A 511 -1.21 -57.66 12.62
CA ILE A 511 -2.66 -57.86 12.54
C ILE A 511 -2.98 -59.23 11.93
N ILE A 512 -2.27 -59.64 10.87
CA ILE A 512 -2.48 -60.95 10.23
C ILE A 512 -2.11 -62.08 11.21
N LYS A 513 -1.00 -61.95 11.94
CA LYS A 513 -0.58 -62.94 12.95
C LYS A 513 -1.61 -63.06 14.07
N GLU A 514 -2.09 -61.95 14.62
CA GLU A 514 -3.10 -61.96 15.69
C GLU A 514 -4.44 -62.52 15.20
N LYS A 515 -4.87 -62.19 13.96
CA LYS A 515 -6.06 -62.81 13.35
C LYS A 515 -5.91 -64.32 13.24
N ALA A 516 -4.76 -64.81 12.77
CA ALA A 516 -4.50 -66.24 12.67
C ALA A 516 -4.48 -66.92 14.05
N GLU A 517 -3.99 -66.25 15.10
CA GLU A 517 -4.06 -66.76 16.47
C GLU A 517 -5.48 -66.78 17.02
N LEU A 518 -6.26 -65.74 16.75
CA LEU A 518 -7.68 -65.67 17.10
C LEU A 518 -8.45 -66.82 16.45
N ASP A 519 -8.23 -67.09 15.17
CA ASP A 519 -8.86 -68.20 14.45
C ASP A 519 -8.49 -69.56 15.06
N LYS A 520 -7.22 -69.77 15.43
CA LYS A 520 -6.79 -70.98 16.15
C LYS A 520 -7.53 -71.14 17.49
N LEU A 521 -7.75 -70.04 18.23
CA LEU A 521 -8.52 -70.06 19.47
C LEU A 521 -10.01 -70.34 19.22
N HIS A 522 -10.58 -69.80 18.14
CA HIS A 522 -11.94 -70.12 17.72
C HIS A 522 -12.11 -71.61 17.39
N SER A 523 -11.22 -72.19 16.57
CA SER A 523 -11.26 -73.62 16.28
C SER A 523 -11.11 -74.48 17.54
N ARG A 524 -10.19 -74.12 18.46
CA ARG A 524 -10.04 -74.83 19.75
C ARG A 524 -11.30 -74.75 20.63
N ARG A 525 -11.97 -73.59 20.64
CA ARG A 525 -13.23 -73.40 21.36
C ARG A 525 -14.33 -74.27 20.77
N GLU A 526 -14.46 -74.28 19.44
CA GLU A 526 -15.45 -75.10 18.73
C GLU A 526 -15.21 -76.61 18.95
N ASP A 527 -13.96 -77.07 18.86
CA ASP A 527 -13.59 -78.45 19.17
C ASP A 527 -13.95 -78.84 20.60
N SER A 528 -13.65 -77.96 21.56
CA SER A 528 -14.00 -78.18 22.97
C SER A 528 -15.50 -78.23 23.18
N TYR A 529 -16.25 -77.39 22.47
CA TYR A 529 -17.70 -77.37 22.50
C TYR A 529 -18.31 -78.66 21.91
N LEU A 530 -17.77 -79.14 20.78
CA LEU A 530 -18.17 -80.42 20.18
C LEU A 530 -17.87 -81.60 21.10
N ARG A 531 -16.71 -81.62 21.78
CA ARG A 531 -16.39 -82.64 22.79
C ARG A 531 -17.38 -82.60 23.96
N LEU A 532 -17.75 -81.41 24.43
CA LEU A 532 -18.72 -81.24 25.50
C LEU A 532 -20.10 -81.78 25.10
N ILE A 533 -20.56 -81.50 23.87
CA ILE A 533 -21.81 -82.05 23.33
C ILE A 533 -21.76 -83.59 23.34
N LYS A 534 -20.70 -84.18 22.76
CA LYS A 534 -20.54 -85.65 22.76
C LYS A 534 -20.57 -86.25 24.16
N HIS A 535 -19.93 -85.60 25.14
CA HIS A 535 -19.95 -86.04 26.53
C HIS A 535 -21.35 -85.93 27.16
N ARG A 536 -22.11 -84.86 26.85
CA ARG A 536 -23.50 -84.72 27.29
C ARG A 536 -24.39 -85.81 26.73
N ASP A 537 -24.23 -86.16 25.46
CA ASP A 537 -24.96 -87.26 24.82
C ASP A 537 -24.59 -88.61 25.45
N GLN A 538 -23.31 -88.88 25.68
CA GLN A 538 -22.86 -90.07 26.41
C GLN A 538 -23.43 -90.19 27.83
N ILE A 539 -23.49 -89.09 28.59
CA ILE A 539 -24.14 -89.08 29.91
C ILE A 539 -25.62 -89.44 29.77
N ARG A 540 -26.30 -88.90 28.75
CA ARG A 540 -27.71 -89.16 28.49
C ARG A 540 -27.95 -90.64 28.18
N ASP A 541 -27.13 -91.23 27.32
CA ASP A 541 -27.21 -92.64 26.96
C ASP A 541 -26.91 -93.55 28.16
N ASN A 542 -25.84 -93.25 28.91
CA ASN A 542 -25.49 -93.97 30.14
C ASN A 542 -26.60 -93.90 31.19
N ARG A 543 -27.30 -92.76 31.29
CA ARG A 543 -28.44 -92.59 32.18
C ARG A 543 -29.62 -93.47 31.76
N ILE A 544 -29.93 -93.52 30.47
CA ILE A 544 -30.98 -94.40 29.93
C ILE A 544 -30.61 -95.87 30.19
N LEU A 545 -29.35 -96.26 29.97
CA LEU A 545 -28.85 -97.61 30.21
C LEU A 545 -28.86 -97.98 31.70
N LEU A 546 -28.51 -97.05 32.58
CA LEU A 546 -28.61 -97.25 34.02
C LEU A 546 -30.07 -97.49 34.43
N GLU A 547 -31.01 -96.69 33.90
CA GLU A 547 -32.44 -96.87 34.16
C GLU A 547 -32.95 -98.22 33.65
N THR A 548 -32.48 -98.71 32.49
CA THR A 548 -32.88 -100.04 31.99
C THR A 548 -32.33 -101.18 32.84
N HIS A 549 -31.06 -101.11 33.27
CA HIS A 549 -30.48 -102.09 34.20
C HIS A 549 -31.14 -102.07 35.57
N GLN A 550 -31.51 -100.89 36.10
CA GLN A 550 -32.26 -100.77 37.35
C GLN A 550 -33.63 -101.46 37.24
N ARG A 551 -34.38 -101.23 36.15
CA ARG A 551 -35.66 -101.92 35.91
C ARG A 551 -35.50 -103.43 35.81
N GLU A 552 -34.46 -103.92 35.12
CA GLU A 552 -34.21 -105.36 35.00
C GLU A 552 -33.78 -105.97 36.34
N TYR A 553 -32.96 -105.26 37.12
CA TYR A 553 -32.58 -105.68 38.47
C TYR A 553 -33.81 -105.77 39.39
N GLU A 554 -34.71 -104.79 39.37
CA GLU A 554 -35.98 -104.86 40.10
C GLU A 554 -36.88 -106.02 39.65
N ARG A 555 -36.90 -106.32 38.34
CA ARG A 555 -37.61 -107.48 37.80
C ARG A 555 -36.99 -108.78 38.34
N LEU A 556 -35.66 -108.91 38.33
CA LEU A 556 -34.95 -110.07 38.87
C LEU A 556 -35.17 -110.23 40.37
N LEU A 557 -35.15 -109.15 41.15
CA LEU A 557 -35.50 -109.17 42.58
C LEU A 557 -36.93 -109.66 42.79
N ARG A 558 -37.90 -109.18 41.99
CA ARG A 558 -39.29 -109.66 42.03
C ARG A 558 -39.41 -111.15 41.67
N VAL A 559 -38.67 -111.62 40.67
CA VAL A 559 -38.60 -113.04 40.30
C VAL A 559 -37.97 -113.86 41.42
N HIS A 560 -36.86 -113.39 42.01
CA HIS A 560 -36.18 -114.07 43.11
C HIS A 560 -37.07 -114.18 44.36
N ALA A 561 -37.77 -113.10 44.72
CA ALA A 561 -38.74 -113.11 45.82
C ALA A 561 -39.88 -114.11 45.57
N ARG A 562 -40.39 -114.20 44.32
CA ARG A 562 -41.37 -115.23 43.93
C ARG A 562 -40.78 -116.64 44.02
N SER A 563 -39.57 -116.86 43.53
CA SER A 563 -38.89 -118.18 43.59
C SER A 563 -38.60 -118.62 45.03
N GLN A 564 -38.17 -117.72 45.91
CA GLN A 564 -38.01 -118.01 47.34
C GLN A 564 -39.35 -118.36 48.01
N SER A 565 -40.43 -117.63 47.67
CA SER A 565 -41.77 -117.96 48.18
C SER A 565 -42.24 -119.35 47.72
N LEU A 566 -41.94 -119.73 46.47
CA LEU A 566 -42.24 -121.07 45.94
C LEU A 566 -41.36 -122.16 46.59
N GLN A 567 -40.08 -121.90 46.85
CA GLN A 567 -39.22 -122.82 47.61
C GLN A 567 -39.69 -123.00 49.05
N SER A 568 -40.20 -121.94 49.70
CA SER A 568 -40.78 -122.05 51.04
C SER A 568 -42.10 -122.84 51.05
N LEU A 569 -42.82 -122.89 49.93
CA LEU A 569 -44.04 -123.70 49.76
C LEU A 569 -43.75 -125.18 49.44
N ASN A 570 -42.60 -125.50 48.83
CA ASN A 570 -42.18 -126.88 48.53
C ASN A 570 -41.44 -127.57 49.70
N ASN A 571 -41.12 -126.84 50.77
CA ASN A 571 -40.51 -127.37 52.01
C ASN A 571 -41.54 -127.58 53.14
N ILE A 572 -42.83 -127.60 52.79
CA ILE A 572 -43.97 -128.08 53.59
C ILE A 572 -44.52 -129.31 52.88
#